data_AF-A0A9D5MDP1-F1
#
_entry.id   AF-A0A9D5MDP1-F1
#
_cell.length_a   1.000
_cell.length_b   1.000
_cell.length_c   1.000
_cell.angle_alpha   90.00
_cell.angle_beta   90.00
_cell.angle_gamma   90.00
#
_symmetry.space_group_name_H-M   'P 1'
#
loop_
_entity.id
_entity.type
_entity.pdbx_description
1 polymer ?
#
loop_
_entity_poly.entity_id
_entity_poly.type
_entity_poly.pdbx_seq_one_letter_code
_entity_poly.pdbx_strand_id
1 'polypeptide(L)' 'PPRRASEHIIQGGNHAQFGCYGEQRGDGAAAVTAKAQQRETIDAILAAIGA' A
#
# COMPACT_ATOMS: atom_id res chain seq x y z
N PRO A 1 9.25 15.76 -14.86
CA PRO A 1 8.27 14.70 -14.49
C PRO A 1 8.70 13.34 -15.04
N PRO A 2 8.43 12.22 -14.33
CA PRO A 2 8.65 10.88 -14.88
C PRO A 2 7.82 10.70 -16.16
N ARG A 3 8.38 9.98 -17.15
CA ARG A 3 7.73 9.77 -18.46
C ARG A 3 6.49 8.86 -18.36
N ARG A 4 6.38 8.05 -17.30
CA ARG A 4 5.23 7.22 -16.95
C ARG A 4 5.08 7.19 -15.43
N ALA A 5 3.88 7.50 -14.95
CA ALA A 5 3.50 7.39 -13.56
C ALA A 5 2.02 6.98 -13.49
N SER A 6 1.68 6.21 -12.48
CA SER A 6 0.32 5.79 -12.15
C SER A 6 0.14 5.84 -10.63
N GLU A 7 -1.08 6.12 -10.18
CA GLU A 7 -1.46 6.10 -8.77
C GLU A 7 -2.41 4.92 -8.54
N HIS A 8 -2.21 4.21 -7.42
CA HIS A 8 -3.07 3.12 -6.99
C HIS A 8 -3.46 3.36 -5.54
N ILE A 9 -4.76 3.45 -5.26
CA ILE A 9 -5.29 3.70 -3.91
C ILE A 9 -5.81 2.39 -3.32
N ILE A 10 -5.18 1.94 -2.24
CA ILE A 10 -5.66 0.80 -1.45
C ILE A 10 -6.77 1.28 -0.54
N GLN A 11 -8.01 0.90 -0.86
CA GLN A 11 -9.18 1.33 -0.08
C GLN A 11 -9.15 0.72 1.32
N GLY A 12 -9.30 1.58 2.33
CA GLY A 12 -9.26 1.15 3.74
C GLY A 12 -7.87 0.79 4.26
N GLY A 13 -6.82 0.98 3.46
CA GLY A 13 -5.43 0.88 3.93
C GLY A 13 -5.01 2.09 4.75
N ASN A 14 -3.86 1.99 5.42
CA ASN A 14 -3.24 3.10 6.14
C ASN A 14 -1.71 3.13 5.95
N HIS A 15 -1.03 4.10 6.58
CA HIS A 15 0.42 4.23 6.47
C HIS A 15 1.20 3.16 7.27
N ALA A 16 0.79 2.86 8.51
CA ALA A 16 1.46 1.91 9.40
C ALA A 16 1.71 0.51 8.80
N GLN A 17 0.78 0.01 7.97
CA GLN A 17 0.82 -1.37 7.49
C GLN A 17 1.89 -1.66 6.42
N PHE A 18 2.64 -0.65 5.96
CA PHE A 18 3.79 -0.85 5.07
C PHE A 18 5.09 -1.22 5.81
N GLY A 19 5.20 -0.90 7.10
CA GLY A 19 6.36 -1.22 7.93
C GLY A 19 6.04 -2.26 9.01
N CYS A 20 7.08 -2.63 9.78
CA CYS A 20 6.95 -3.51 10.95
C CYS A 20 7.09 -2.73 12.28
N TYR A 21 6.69 -1.45 12.29
CA TYR A 21 6.89 -0.55 13.44
C TYR A 21 5.64 -0.40 14.33
N GLY A 22 4.56 -1.12 14.01
CA GLY A 22 3.27 -0.99 14.70
C GLY A 22 2.48 0.26 14.27
N GLU A 23 1.39 0.53 14.98
CA GLU A 23 0.54 1.69 14.72
C GLU A 23 1.27 3.01 15.05
N GLN A 24 1.16 3.99 14.16
CA GLN A 24 1.74 5.32 14.39
C GLN A 24 0.64 6.38 14.56
N ARG A 25 0.94 7.39 15.39
CA ARG A 25 0.01 8.49 15.65
C ARG A 25 -0.22 9.28 14.37
N GLY A 26 -1.46 9.26 13.87
CA GLY A 26 -1.87 9.98 12.66
C GLY A 26 -2.26 9.07 11.50
N ASP A 27 -1.92 7.78 11.55
CA ASP A 27 -2.21 6.84 10.47
C ASP A 27 -3.70 6.47 10.38
N GLY A 28 -4.42 6.63 11.49
CA GLY A 28 -5.76 6.10 11.65
C GLY A 28 -5.79 4.57 11.71
N ALA A 29 -6.97 4.01 11.99
CA ALA A 29 -7.18 2.57 11.97
C ALA A 29 -7.45 2.11 10.52
N ALA A 30 -6.67 1.14 10.04
CA ALA A 30 -6.96 0.48 8.77
C ALA A 30 -8.22 -0.38 8.87
N ALA A 31 -9.01 -0.40 7.81
CA ALA A 31 -10.13 -1.32 7.64
C ALA A 31 -9.70 -2.67 7.03
N VAL A 32 -8.50 -2.75 6.45
CA VAL A 32 -7.90 -3.98 5.93
C VAL A 32 -6.76 -4.48 6.80
N THR A 33 -6.41 -5.76 6.65
CA THR A 33 -5.25 -6.33 7.35
C THR A 33 -3.95 -5.94 6.66
N ALA A 34 -2.84 -5.88 7.41
CA ALA A 34 -1.51 -5.62 6.84
C ALA A 34 -1.16 -6.60 5.71
N LYS A 35 -1.51 -7.88 5.87
CA LYS A 35 -1.30 -8.90 4.84
C LYS A 35 -2.06 -8.60 3.55
N ALA A 36 -3.31 -8.13 3.65
CA ALA A 36 -4.11 -7.76 2.48
C ALA A 36 -3.54 -6.52 1.77
N GLN A 37 -3.21 -5.47 2.54
CA GLN A 37 -2.60 -4.26 2.00
C GLN A 37 -1.25 -4.55 1.31
N GLN A 38 -0.39 -5.33 1.95
CA GLN A 38 0.90 -5.73 1.38
C GLN A 38 0.73 -6.61 0.14
N ARG A 39 -0.27 -7.50 0.13
CA ARG A 39 -0.56 -8.32 -1.04
C ARG A 39 -0.99 -7.49 -2.24
N GLU A 40 -1.91 -6.55 -2.04
CA GLU A 40 -2.37 -5.63 -3.09
C GLU A 40 -1.22 -4.75 -3.60
N THR A 41 -0.34 -4.31 -2.70
CA THR A 41 0.88 -3.57 -3.07
C THR A 41 1.80 -4.40 -3.96
N ILE A 42 2.01 -5.68 -3.64
CA ILE A 42 2.81 -6.59 -4.47
C ILE A 42 2.19 -6.73 -5.85
N ASP A 43 0.89 -7.00 -5.92
CA ASP A 43 0.19 -7.20 -7.19
C ASP A 43 0.25 -5.92 -8.06
N ALA A 44 0.12 -4.72 -7.47
CA ALA A 44 0.27 -3.45 -8.18
C ALA A 44 1.70 -3.19 -8.68
N ILE A 45 2.73 -3.52 -7.88
CA ILE A 45 4.13 -3.40 -8.30
C ILE A 45 4.45 -4.35 -9.45
N LEU A 46 4.01 -5.62 -9.35
CA LEU A 46 4.19 -6.62 -10.41
C LEU A 46 3.55 -6.16 -11.72
N ALA A 47 2.32 -5.64 -11.66
CA ALA A 47 1.63 -5.07 -12.81
C ALA A 47 2.38 -3.87 -13.41
N ALA A 48 2.97 -3.01 -12.57
CA ALA A 48 3.72 -1.83 -13.03
C ALA A 48 5.03 -2.19 -13.76
N ILE A 49 5.66 -3.32 -13.40
CA ILE A 49 6.89 -3.81 -14.05
C ILE A 49 6.62 -4.86 -15.14
N GLY A 50 5.37 -5.27 -15.34
CA GLY A 50 4.97 -6.24 -16.36
C GLY A 50 5.40 -7.68 -16.07
N ALA A 51 5.44 -8.05 -14.78
CA ALA A 51 5.77 -9.40 -14.31
C ALA A 51 4.56 -10.35 -14.30
#